data_AF-A0A7L4JZL6-F1
#
_entry.id   AF-A0A7L4JZL6-F1
#
_cell.length_a   1.000
_cell.length_b   1.000
_cell.length_c   1.000
_cell.angle_alpha   90.00
_cell.angle_beta   90.00
_cell.angle_gamma   90.00
#
_symmetry.space_group_name_H-M   'P 1'
#
loop_
_entity.id
_entity.type
_entity.pdbx_description
1 polymer ?
#
loop_
_entity_poly.entity_id
_entity_poly.type
_entity_poly.pdbx_seq_one_letter_code
_entity_poly.pdbx_strand_id
1 'polypeptide(L)'
;PGEDDGRDQSKLETKVWEAFNPLVDKQIDQFLVVARSVGTFARALDCSSSVRQPSLHMSAAAASRDITLFHAMDTLHKNVYDISKAISALVPQGGPVLCRDEMEEWSASEANLFEEALEKYGKDFTDIQQDFLPWKSLTSIIEYYYMWKTTDRYVQQVR
;
A
#
# COMPACT_ATOMS: atom_id res chain seq x y z
N PRO A 1 44.63 6.50 19.60
CA PRO A 1 43.45 5.75 19.14
C PRO A 1 42.27 6.09 20.05
N GLY A 2 41.17 6.60 19.50
CA GLY A 2 39.96 6.89 20.29
C GLY A 2 39.29 5.60 20.75
N GLU A 3 38.55 5.66 21.85
CA GLU A 3 37.70 4.55 22.32
C GLU A 3 36.55 4.32 21.33
N ASP A 4 36.20 3.05 21.11
CA ASP A 4 35.07 2.64 20.28
C ASP A 4 33.74 2.89 21.01
N ASP A 5 32.70 3.30 20.28
CA ASP A 5 31.42 3.70 20.90
C ASP A 5 30.52 2.51 21.26
N GLY A 6 30.88 1.29 20.85
CA GLY A 6 30.19 0.04 21.21
C GLY A 6 28.77 -0.10 20.65
N ARG A 7 28.36 0.72 19.67
CA ARG A 7 27.00 0.69 19.13
C ARG A 7 26.85 -0.27 17.95
N ASP A 8 25.97 -1.26 18.11
CA ASP A 8 25.59 -2.20 17.05
C ASP A 8 24.51 -1.59 16.15
N GLN A 9 24.90 -1.09 14.98
CA GLN A 9 23.99 -0.42 14.04
C GLN A 9 22.88 -1.33 13.51
N SER A 10 23.11 -2.65 13.44
CA SER A 10 22.10 -3.61 12.95
C SER A 10 20.86 -3.68 13.84
N LYS A 11 20.98 -3.25 15.10
CA LYS A 11 19.87 -3.13 16.06
C LYS A 11 19.18 -1.78 16.03
N LEU A 12 19.74 -0.80 15.35
CA LEU A 12 19.25 0.58 15.32
C LEU A 12 18.53 0.90 14.01
N GLU A 13 19.02 0.34 12.90
CA GLU A 13 18.48 0.64 11.58
C GLU A 13 18.57 -0.56 10.64
N THR A 14 17.76 -0.50 9.58
CA THR A 14 17.82 -1.43 8.47
C THR A 14 17.69 -0.61 7.19
N LYS A 15 18.66 -0.79 6.28
CA LYS A 15 18.64 -0.10 4.98
C LYS A 15 17.48 -0.64 4.14
N VAL A 16 16.70 0.28 3.56
CA VAL A 16 15.56 -0.04 2.68
C VAL A 16 15.79 0.39 1.22
N TRP A 17 16.73 1.31 1.00
CA TRP A 17 17.13 1.76 -0.33
C TRP A 17 18.57 2.31 -0.29
N GLU A 18 19.33 2.04 -1.35
CA GLU A 18 20.67 2.56 -1.63
C GLU A 18 20.57 3.62 -2.74
N ALA A 19 20.94 4.86 -2.40
CA ALA A 19 20.90 5.97 -3.34
C ALA A 19 21.91 5.77 -4.49
N PHE A 20 23.05 5.12 -4.22
CA PHE A 20 24.07 4.80 -5.21
C PHE A 20 23.96 3.36 -5.69
N ASN A 21 22.99 3.11 -6.57
CA ASN A 21 22.72 1.80 -7.15
C ASN A 21 23.09 1.76 -8.65
N PRO A 22 23.23 0.57 -9.27
CA PRO A 22 23.69 0.45 -10.67
C PRO A 22 22.61 0.81 -11.71
N LEU A 23 21.40 1.16 -11.29
CA LEU A 23 20.30 1.48 -12.20
C LEU A 23 20.28 2.98 -12.51
N VAL A 24 19.93 3.32 -13.74
CA VAL A 24 19.58 4.70 -14.09
C VAL A 24 18.10 4.96 -13.79
N ASP A 25 17.72 6.22 -13.55
CA ASP A 25 16.34 6.63 -13.25
C ASP A 25 15.31 6.02 -14.22
N LYS A 26 15.64 6.01 -15.52
CA LYS A 26 14.77 5.41 -16.55
C LYS A 26 14.47 3.92 -16.30
N GLN A 27 15.42 3.14 -15.79
CA GLN A 27 15.20 1.72 -15.48
C GLN A 27 14.31 1.55 -14.25
N ILE A 28 14.46 2.42 -13.25
CA ILE A 28 13.61 2.44 -12.06
C ILE A 28 12.18 2.81 -12.47
N ASP A 29 11.99 3.88 -13.25
CA ASP A 29 10.69 4.30 -13.76
C ASP A 29 10.00 3.18 -14.56
N GLN A 30 10.76 2.51 -15.43
CA GLN A 30 10.26 1.36 -16.20
C GLN A 30 9.86 0.20 -15.28
N PHE A 31 10.65 -0.10 -14.25
CA PHE A 31 10.31 -1.13 -13.28
C PHE A 31 9.03 -0.77 -12.50
N LEU A 32 8.84 0.49 -12.12
CA LEU A 32 7.61 0.97 -11.48
C LEU A 32 6.39 0.86 -12.41
N VAL A 33 6.55 1.05 -13.72
CA VAL A 33 5.49 0.77 -14.71
C VAL A 33 5.16 -0.72 -14.76
N VAL A 34 6.17 -1.59 -14.75
CA VAL A 34 5.98 -3.06 -14.73
C VAL A 34 5.25 -3.49 -13.45
N ALA A 35 5.66 -3.00 -12.28
CA ALA A 35 5.01 -3.31 -11.01
C ALA A 35 3.53 -2.92 -10.99
N ARG A 36 3.18 -1.73 -11.49
CA ARG A 36 1.78 -1.30 -11.64
C ARG A 36 0.99 -2.18 -12.61
N SER A 37 1.62 -2.63 -13.69
CA SER A 37 0.99 -3.54 -14.67
C SER A 37 0.70 -4.90 -14.04
N VAL A 38 1.65 -5.44 -13.27
CA VAL A 38 1.47 -6.68 -12.48
C VAL A 38 0.35 -6.51 -11.46
N GLY A 39 0.33 -5.40 -10.71
CA GLY A 39 -0.73 -5.13 -9.71
C GLY A 39 -2.12 -4.96 -10.32
N THR A 40 -2.21 -4.42 -11.54
CA THR A 40 -3.48 -4.33 -12.30
C THR A 40 -3.95 -5.72 -12.73
N PHE A 41 -3.04 -6.54 -13.24
CA PHE A 41 -3.33 -7.92 -13.63
C PHE A 41 -3.71 -8.80 -12.42
N ALA A 42 -3.04 -8.62 -11.28
CA ALA A 42 -3.36 -9.33 -10.04
C ALA A 42 -4.81 -9.11 -9.60
N ARG A 43 -5.28 -7.85 -9.64
CA ARG A 43 -6.68 -7.49 -9.32
C ARG A 43 -7.69 -8.07 -10.31
N ALA A 44 -7.31 -8.21 -11.58
CA ALA A 44 -8.16 -8.84 -12.58
C ALA A 44 -8.35 -10.35 -12.33
N LEU A 45 -7.36 -10.99 -11.70
CA LEU A 45 -7.41 -12.41 -11.30
C LEU A 45 -8.00 -12.62 -9.90
N ASP A 46 -8.10 -11.58 -9.07
CA ASP A 46 -8.62 -11.68 -7.71
C ASP A 46 -10.14 -11.85 -7.69
N CYS A 47 -10.60 -13.10 -7.74
CA CYS A 47 -12.01 -13.47 -7.60
C CYS A 47 -12.48 -13.55 -6.13
N SER A 48 -11.60 -13.32 -5.14
CA SER A 48 -11.98 -13.37 -3.72
C SER A 48 -12.87 -12.19 -3.31
N SER A 49 -12.77 -11.10 -4.06
CA SER A 49 -13.62 -9.92 -3.94
C SER A 49 -15.02 -10.24 -4.47
N SER A 50 -15.95 -10.62 -3.58
CA SER A 50 -17.36 -10.92 -3.91
C SER A 50 -18.13 -9.69 -4.45
N VAL A 51 -17.49 -8.53 -4.44
CA VAL A 51 -18.02 -7.24 -4.85
C VAL A 51 -17.27 -6.79 -6.10
N ARG A 52 -18.00 -6.68 -7.21
CA ARG A 52 -17.64 -6.03 -8.49
C ARG A 52 -16.15 -6.08 -8.84
N GLN A 53 -15.78 -6.91 -9.82
CA GLN A 53 -14.50 -6.72 -10.52
C GLN A 53 -14.35 -5.22 -10.86
N PRO A 54 -13.32 -4.54 -10.32
CA PRO A 54 -13.18 -3.12 -10.55
C PRO A 54 -13.02 -2.90 -12.06
N SER A 55 -13.57 -1.78 -12.55
CA SER A 55 -13.35 -1.40 -13.94
C SER A 55 -11.84 -1.31 -14.21
N LEU A 56 -11.44 -1.46 -15.47
CA LEU A 56 -10.02 -1.41 -15.85
C LEU A 56 -9.31 -0.16 -15.32
N HIS A 57 -9.95 1.02 -15.40
CA HIS A 57 -9.37 2.27 -14.91
C HIS A 57 -9.26 2.29 -13.39
N MET A 58 -10.23 1.72 -12.65
CA MET A 58 -10.17 1.63 -11.18
C MET A 58 -9.06 0.69 -10.74
N SER A 59 -8.92 -0.48 -11.38
CA SER A 59 -7.83 -1.42 -11.09
C SER A 59 -6.47 -0.81 -11.39
N ALA A 60 -6.34 -0.07 -12.50
CA ALA A 60 -5.10 0.63 -12.86
C ALA A 60 -4.77 1.77 -11.87
N ALA A 61 -5.78 2.53 -11.44
CA ALA A 61 -5.62 3.58 -10.43
C ALA A 61 -5.21 2.98 -9.07
N ALA A 62 -5.86 1.91 -8.63
CA ALA A 62 -5.55 1.20 -7.40
C ALA A 62 -4.11 0.64 -7.40
N ALA A 63 -3.72 -0.03 -8.49
CA ALA A 63 -2.35 -0.52 -8.66
C ALA A 63 -1.30 0.61 -8.75
N SER A 64 -1.72 1.84 -9.07
CA SER A 64 -0.83 3.01 -9.13
C SER A 64 -0.64 3.73 -7.80
N ARG A 65 -1.29 3.28 -6.72
CA ARG A 65 -1.15 3.87 -5.38
C ARG A 65 0.23 3.57 -4.77
N ASP A 66 0.64 4.43 -3.85
CA ASP A 66 2.00 4.44 -3.30
C ASP A 66 2.41 3.13 -2.63
N ILE A 67 1.48 2.36 -2.04
CA ILE A 67 1.80 1.05 -1.47
C ILE A 67 2.43 0.10 -2.50
N THR A 68 1.97 0.14 -3.75
CA THR A 68 2.54 -0.68 -4.83
C THR A 68 3.90 -0.14 -5.25
N LEU A 69 4.08 1.19 -5.26
CA LEU A 69 5.35 1.83 -5.60
C LEU A 69 6.42 1.55 -4.54
N PHE A 70 6.10 1.70 -3.26
CA PHE A 70 7.00 1.35 -2.16
C PHE A 70 7.39 -0.12 -2.19
N HIS A 71 6.41 -1.02 -2.40
CA HIS A 71 6.70 -2.44 -2.55
C HIS A 71 7.64 -2.71 -3.74
N ALA A 72 7.47 -2.02 -4.86
CA ALA A 72 8.34 -2.16 -6.02
C ALA A 72 9.78 -1.68 -5.72
N MET A 73 9.94 -0.54 -5.03
CA MET A 73 11.24 -0.02 -4.63
C MET A 73 11.96 -0.96 -3.66
N ASP A 74 11.24 -1.47 -2.66
CA ASP A 74 11.71 -2.51 -1.75
C ASP A 74 12.15 -3.77 -2.49
N THR A 75 11.37 -4.18 -3.49
CA THR A 75 11.65 -5.38 -4.30
C THR A 75 12.94 -5.21 -5.08
N LEU A 76 13.21 -4.04 -5.63
CA LEU A 76 14.50 -3.74 -6.27
C LEU A 76 15.65 -3.85 -5.26
N HIS A 77 15.53 -3.21 -4.10
CA HIS A 77 16.59 -3.23 -3.08
C HIS A 77 16.88 -4.65 -2.58
N LYS A 78 15.84 -5.41 -2.23
CA LYS A 78 15.94 -6.81 -1.74
C LYS A 78 16.55 -7.75 -2.78
N ASN A 79 16.41 -7.44 -4.07
CA ASN A 79 17.02 -8.20 -5.18
C ASN A 79 18.36 -7.61 -5.65
N VAL A 80 19.01 -6.77 -4.84
CA VAL A 80 20.32 -6.18 -5.13
C VAL A 80 20.32 -5.43 -6.46
N TYR A 81 19.20 -4.77 -6.77
CA TYR A 81 19.00 -3.99 -8.00
C TYR A 81 19.12 -4.80 -9.30
N ASP A 82 19.01 -6.13 -9.23
CA ASP A 82 18.91 -7.00 -10.40
C ASP A 82 17.46 -7.01 -10.90
N ILE A 83 17.21 -6.30 -12.00
CA ILE A 83 15.88 -6.17 -12.61
C ILE A 83 15.25 -7.53 -12.92
N SER A 84 16.03 -8.50 -13.42
CA SER A 84 15.49 -9.80 -13.82
C SER A 84 15.01 -10.59 -12.61
N LYS A 85 15.77 -10.56 -11.51
CA LYS A 85 15.36 -11.18 -10.25
C LYS A 85 14.18 -10.45 -9.62
N ALA A 86 14.21 -9.12 -9.63
CA ALA A 86 13.13 -8.30 -9.09
C ALA A 86 11.80 -8.53 -9.82
N ILE A 87 11.80 -8.66 -11.15
CA ILE A 87 10.59 -9.02 -11.93
C ILE A 87 10.09 -10.40 -11.53
N SER A 88 10.99 -11.37 -11.35
CA SER A 88 10.62 -12.72 -10.91
C SER A 88 9.99 -12.71 -9.52
N ALA A 89 10.41 -11.80 -8.65
CA ALA A 89 9.83 -11.60 -7.32
C ALA A 89 8.44 -10.95 -7.34
N LEU A 90 8.07 -10.22 -8.41
CA LEU A 90 6.72 -9.68 -8.59
C LEU A 90 5.70 -10.74 -9.04
N VAL A 91 6.17 -11.91 -9.50
CA VAL A 91 5.32 -13.00 -10.00
C VAL A 91 5.77 -14.36 -9.45
N PRO A 92 5.80 -14.54 -8.10
CA PRO A 92 6.25 -15.78 -7.49
C PRO A 92 5.38 -16.97 -7.93
N GLN A 93 6.02 -18.08 -8.33
CA GLN A 93 5.35 -19.33 -8.72
C GLN A 93 4.28 -19.15 -9.82
N GLY A 94 4.40 -18.11 -10.65
CA GLY A 94 3.46 -17.80 -11.74
C GLY A 94 2.24 -16.97 -11.34
N GLY A 95 2.08 -16.62 -10.06
CA GLY A 95 1.01 -15.74 -9.57
C GLY A 95 1.52 -14.32 -9.31
N PRO A 96 0.82 -13.26 -9.75
CA PRO A 96 1.24 -11.88 -9.53
C PRO A 96 1.02 -11.44 -8.07
N VAL A 97 1.91 -10.60 -7.56
CA VAL A 97 1.76 -9.99 -6.22
C VAL A 97 0.65 -8.92 -6.23
N LEU A 98 -0.17 -8.91 -5.17
CA LEU A 98 -1.23 -7.92 -4.95
C LEU A 98 -0.95 -7.13 -3.66
N CYS A 99 -0.69 -5.83 -3.79
CA CYS A 99 -0.56 -4.90 -2.68
C CYS A 99 -1.83 -4.04 -2.59
N ARG A 100 -2.54 -4.09 -1.45
CA ARG A 100 -3.70 -3.24 -1.15
C ARG A 100 -3.41 -2.47 0.13
N ASP A 101 -3.73 -1.18 0.12
CA ASP A 101 -3.77 -0.41 1.36
C ASP A 101 -5.17 -0.45 1.97
N GLU A 102 -5.31 0.12 3.16
CA GLU A 102 -6.57 0.08 3.91
C GLU A 102 -7.74 0.66 3.09
N MET A 103 -7.51 1.69 2.28
CA MET A 103 -8.56 2.28 1.43
C MET A 103 -9.18 1.28 0.45
N GLU A 104 -8.36 0.41 -0.13
CA GLU A 104 -8.81 -0.61 -1.08
C GLU A 104 -9.24 -1.91 -0.40
N GLU A 105 -8.61 -2.28 0.70
CA GLU A 105 -8.85 -3.56 1.39
C GLU A 105 -10.20 -3.62 2.10
N TRP A 106 -10.74 -2.47 2.51
CA TRP A 106 -12.01 -2.42 3.24
C TRP A 106 -13.20 -2.79 2.34
N SER A 107 -14.08 -3.60 2.90
CA SER A 107 -15.36 -3.93 2.27
C SER A 107 -16.28 -2.70 2.20
N ALA A 108 -17.26 -2.74 1.29
CA ALA A 108 -18.27 -1.69 1.19
C ALA A 108 -19.07 -1.52 2.51
N SER A 109 -19.30 -2.60 3.26
CA SER A 109 -19.95 -2.55 4.57
C SER A 109 -19.09 -1.86 5.62
N GLU A 110 -17.78 -2.11 5.64
CA GLU A 110 -16.87 -1.45 6.60
C GLU A 110 -16.72 0.04 6.28
N ALA A 111 -16.64 0.40 5.00
CA ALA A 111 -16.63 1.80 4.56
C ALA A 111 -17.91 2.54 5.00
N ASN A 112 -19.09 1.91 4.87
CA ASN A 112 -20.34 2.49 5.35
C ASN A 112 -20.36 2.65 6.87
N LEU A 113 -19.96 1.61 7.63
CA LEU A 113 -19.86 1.69 9.09
C LEU A 113 -18.93 2.82 9.54
N PHE A 114 -17.80 3.01 8.84
CA PHE A 114 -16.88 4.10 9.13
C PHE A 114 -17.52 5.47 8.96
N GLU A 115 -18.24 5.70 7.86
CA GLU A 115 -18.90 6.98 7.60
C GLU A 115 -19.99 7.28 8.64
N GLU A 116 -20.81 6.30 9.00
CA GLU A 116 -21.81 6.42 10.07
C GLU A 116 -21.15 6.75 11.41
N ALA A 117 -20.05 6.07 11.74
CA ALA A 117 -19.31 6.29 12.96
C ALA A 117 -18.64 7.68 13.00
N LEU A 118 -18.09 8.13 11.87
CA LEU A 118 -17.46 9.44 11.72
C LEU A 118 -18.48 10.58 11.85
N GLU A 119 -19.70 10.38 11.33
CA GLU A 119 -20.81 11.34 11.51
C GLU A 119 -21.27 11.41 12.98
N LYS A 120 -21.33 10.25 13.66
CA LYS A 120 -21.81 10.16 15.05
C LYS A 120 -20.78 10.64 16.08
N TYR A 121 -19.52 10.24 15.94
CA TYR A 121 -18.46 10.44 16.93
C TYR A 121 -17.38 11.44 16.49
N GLY A 122 -17.48 12.00 15.28
CA GLY A 122 -16.46 12.88 14.75
C GLY A 122 -15.17 12.11 14.51
N LYS A 123 -14.06 12.56 15.11
CA LYS A 123 -12.72 11.95 14.93
C LYS A 123 -12.24 11.20 16.17
N ASP A 124 -13.16 10.77 17.03
CA ASP A 124 -12.82 9.86 18.11
C ASP A 124 -12.67 8.44 17.56
N PHE A 125 -11.47 8.13 17.05
CA PHE A 125 -11.20 6.83 16.43
C PHE A 125 -11.26 5.67 17.42
N THR A 126 -11.13 5.93 18.73
CA THR A 126 -11.24 4.89 19.76
C THR A 126 -12.69 4.44 19.88
N ASP A 127 -13.62 5.39 19.95
CA ASP A 127 -15.07 5.10 20.01
C ASP A 127 -15.58 4.55 18.68
N ILE A 128 -15.08 5.05 17.54
CA ILE A 128 -15.36 4.46 16.21
C ILE A 128 -14.93 2.99 16.16
N GLN A 129 -13.72 2.68 16.64
CA GLN A 129 -13.25 1.30 16.70
C GLN A 129 -14.15 0.47 17.63
N GLN A 130 -14.37 0.92 18.86
CA GLN A 130 -15.05 0.13 19.88
C GLN A 130 -16.49 -0.22 19.49
N ASP A 131 -17.23 0.75 18.94
CA ASP A 131 -18.67 0.59 18.70
C ASP A 131 -19.03 0.15 17.28
N PHE A 132 -18.23 0.52 16.27
CA PHE A 132 -18.55 0.25 14.87
C PHE A 132 -17.60 -0.74 14.19
N LEU A 133 -16.30 -0.71 14.52
CA LEU A 133 -15.26 -1.49 13.84
C LEU A 133 -14.32 -2.23 14.82
N PRO A 134 -14.84 -3.04 15.76
CA PRO A 134 -14.02 -3.60 16.85
C PRO A 134 -13.00 -4.65 16.38
N TRP A 135 -13.15 -5.16 15.16
CA TRP A 135 -12.22 -6.10 14.54
C TRP A 135 -11.08 -5.43 13.76
N LYS A 136 -11.15 -4.12 13.50
CA LYS A 136 -10.05 -3.37 12.87
C LYS A 136 -9.11 -2.85 13.95
N SER A 137 -7.83 -2.73 13.63
CA SER A 137 -6.88 -2.06 14.53
C SER A 137 -7.09 -0.55 14.50
N LEU A 138 -6.78 0.14 15.60
CA LEU A 138 -6.86 1.61 15.65
C LEU A 138 -5.95 2.24 14.57
N THR A 139 -4.77 1.68 14.36
CA THR A 139 -3.81 2.14 13.34
C THR A 139 -4.38 2.01 11.92
N SER A 140 -5.03 0.88 11.59
CA SER A 140 -5.67 0.69 10.27
C SER A 140 -6.84 1.67 10.05
N ILE A 141 -7.59 1.99 11.10
CA ILE A 141 -8.69 2.98 11.02
C ILE A 141 -8.14 4.38 10.74
N ILE A 142 -7.05 4.75 11.42
CA ILE A 142 -6.39 6.04 11.20
C ILE A 142 -5.81 6.13 9.79
N GLU A 143 -5.16 5.08 9.31
CA GLU A 143 -4.64 5.01 7.94
C GLU A 143 -5.77 5.15 6.91
N TYR A 144 -6.86 4.38 7.08
CA TYR A 144 -8.06 4.47 6.25
C TYR A 144 -8.62 5.89 6.23
N TYR A 145 -8.76 6.54 7.40
CA TYR A 145 -9.29 7.91 7.49
C TYR A 145 -8.52 8.90 6.61
N TYR A 146 -7.19 8.90 6.70
CA TYR A 146 -6.38 9.85 5.94
C TYR A 146 -6.44 9.61 4.43
N MET A 147 -6.61 8.36 3.99
CA MET A 147 -6.84 8.03 2.59
C MET A 147 -8.27 8.40 2.15
N TRP A 148 -9.28 8.11 2.97
CA TRP A 148 -10.68 8.41 2.69
C TRP A 148 -10.94 9.91 2.54
N LYS A 149 -10.22 10.75 3.30
CA LYS A 149 -10.28 12.22 3.20
C LYS A 149 -9.91 12.77 1.81
N THR A 150 -9.25 12.00 0.95
CA THR A 150 -8.93 12.45 -0.42
C THR A 150 -9.98 12.04 -1.45
N THR A 151 -11.04 11.34 -1.03
CA THR A 151 -12.12 10.92 -1.93
C THR A 151 -12.95 12.11 -2.39
N ASP A 152 -13.45 12.03 -3.62
CA ASP A 152 -14.33 13.07 -4.18
C ASP A 152 -15.55 13.32 -3.31
N ARG A 153 -16.11 12.26 -2.71
CA ARG A 153 -17.27 12.34 -1.82
C ARG A 153 -17.01 13.24 -0.61
N TYR A 154 -15.88 13.07 0.07
CA TYR A 154 -15.51 13.93 1.20
C TYR A 154 -15.26 15.36 0.74
N VAL A 155 -14.51 15.55 -0.35
CA VAL A 155 -14.17 16.89 -0.88
C VAL A 155 -15.42 17.67 -1.27
N GLN A 156 -16.46 17.01 -1.79
CA GLN A 156 -17.74 17.64 -2.13
C GLN A 156 -18.56 18.05 -0.89
N GLN A 157 -18.44 17.34 0.24
CA GLN A 157 -19.16 17.67 1.47
C GLN A 157 -18.53 18.84 2.24
N VAL A 158 -17.23 19.07 2.06
CA VAL A 158 -16.47 20.12 2.78
C VAL A 158 -16.38 21.44 1.99
N ARG A 159 -16.83 21.45 0.73
CA ARG A 159 -16.97 22.67 -0.09
C ARG A 159 -18.30 23.35 0.15
#